data_AF-A0A060BSW3-F1
#
_entry.id   AF-A0A060BSW3-F1
#
_cell.length_a   1.000
_cell.length_b   1.000
_cell.length_c   1.000
_cell.angle_alpha   90.00
_cell.angle_beta   90.00
_cell.angle_gamma   90.00
#
_symmetry.space_group_name_H-M   'P 1'
#
loop_
_entity.id
_entity.type
_entity.pdbx_description
1 polymer ?
#
loop_
_entity_poly.entity_id
_entity_poly.type
_entity_poly.pdbx_seq_one_letter_code
_entity_poly.pdbx_strand_id
1 'polypeptide(L)'
;RPLLVGQTIWLFRRFGALSRPRRLVYSILLRRVDLFVANARPNLDLGRTIAPRSSHRYVPFGVSRAFGVHRDPGESVPDVLGVGNDRARDWRTFAGALEGSAWSARVASRFGVEVDGVDVSRPTSSLDELLGAYAGAGVVVVSLFDNAHASGITTVLEAVAAGA
;
A
#
# COMPACT_ATOMS: atom_id res chain seq x y z
N ARG A 1 -33.21 6.93 10.01
CA ARG A 1 -32.56 6.11 8.94
C ARG A 1 -31.14 5.78 9.42
N PRO A 2 -30.60 4.56 9.21
CA PRO A 2 -29.22 4.23 9.57
C PRO A 2 -28.22 5.06 8.77
N LEU A 3 -27.08 5.39 9.39
CA LEU A 3 -25.96 6.09 8.76
C LEU A 3 -25.27 5.16 7.75
N LEU A 4 -25.23 5.54 6.48
CA LEU A 4 -24.49 4.82 5.45
C LEU A 4 -23.07 5.36 5.35
N VAL A 5 -22.11 4.55 5.83
CA VAL A 5 -20.68 4.83 5.69
C VAL A 5 -20.15 4.18 4.42
N GLY A 6 -19.53 4.98 3.55
CA GLY A 6 -18.89 4.53 2.32
C GLY A 6 -17.38 4.56 2.43
N GLN A 7 -16.72 3.54 1.89
CA GLN A 7 -15.28 3.53 1.68
C GLN A 7 -15.01 3.14 0.23
N THR A 8 -14.13 3.87 -0.43
CA THR A 8 -13.68 3.50 -1.77
C THR A 8 -12.18 3.71 -1.91
N ILE A 9 -11.53 2.82 -2.64
CA ILE A 9 -10.10 2.88 -2.89
C ILE A 9 -9.87 3.46 -4.30
N TRP A 10 -10.55 2.90 -5.31
CA TRP A 10 -10.28 3.17 -6.72
C TRP A 10 -11.33 4.04 -7.42
N LEU A 11 -12.55 4.14 -6.89
CA LEU A 11 -13.67 4.75 -7.61
C LEU A 11 -13.41 6.22 -7.91
N PHE A 12 -13.03 7.00 -6.90
CA PHE A 12 -12.85 8.44 -7.07
C PHE A 12 -11.75 8.79 -8.07
N ARG A 13 -10.61 8.07 -8.05
CA ARG A 13 -9.56 8.24 -9.06
C ARG A 13 -10.04 7.91 -10.47
N ARG A 14 -10.86 6.86 -10.63
CA ARG A 14 -11.34 6.40 -11.93
C ARG A 14 -12.61 7.10 -12.40
N PHE A 15 -13.23 7.93 -11.57
CA PHE A 15 -14.57 8.47 -11.81
C PHE A 15 -14.65 9.27 -13.11
N GLY A 16 -13.62 10.08 -13.41
CA GLY A 16 -13.51 10.84 -14.65
C GLY A 16 -13.40 9.98 -15.90
N ALA A 17 -12.81 8.78 -15.78
CA ALA A 17 -12.63 7.83 -16.88
C ALA A 17 -13.85 6.92 -17.11
N LEU A 18 -14.90 7.00 -16.28
CA LEU A 18 -16.11 6.22 -16.47
C LEU A 18 -16.94 6.74 -17.64
N SER A 19 -17.62 5.82 -18.34
CA SER A 19 -18.62 6.19 -19.34
C SER A 19 -19.76 7.02 -18.71
N ARG A 20 -20.37 7.90 -19.50
CA ARG A 20 -21.44 8.81 -19.01
C ARG A 20 -22.56 8.09 -18.27
N PRO A 21 -23.10 6.95 -18.75
CA PRO A 21 -24.15 6.22 -18.03
C PRO A 21 -23.68 5.69 -16.67
N ARG A 22 -22.48 5.10 -16.62
CA ARG A 22 -21.89 4.61 -15.36
C ARG A 22 -21.67 5.75 -14.37
N ARG A 23 -21.14 6.88 -14.85
CA ARG A 23 -20.92 8.06 -14.02
C ARG A 23 -22.22 8.61 -13.43
N LEU A 24 -23.31 8.59 -14.20
CA LEU A 24 -24.63 8.99 -13.70
C LEU A 24 -25.12 8.05 -12.59
N VAL A 25 -25.06 6.73 -12.83
CA VAL A 25 -25.46 5.73 -11.83
C VAL A 25 -24.66 5.89 -10.55
N TYR A 26 -23.32 5.97 -10.63
CA TYR A 26 -22.50 6.21 -9.45
C TYR A 26 -22.81 7.55 -8.77
N SER A 27 -23.05 8.63 -9.53
CA SER A 27 -23.44 9.92 -8.93
C SER A 27 -24.72 9.81 -8.11
N ILE A 28 -25.70 9.02 -8.55
CA ILE A 28 -26.94 8.77 -7.82
C ILE A 28 -26.66 7.95 -6.56
N LEU A 29 -25.85 6.90 -6.66
CA LEU A 29 -25.51 6.04 -5.53
C LEU A 29 -24.70 6.78 -4.46
N LEU A 30 -23.70 7.57 -4.86
CA LEU A 30 -22.83 8.32 -3.96
C LEU A 30 -23.63 9.33 -3.12
N ARG A 31 -24.70 9.92 -3.67
CA ARG A 31 -25.60 10.82 -2.93
C ARG A 31 -26.34 10.16 -1.77
N ARG A 32 -26.40 8.82 -1.73
CA ARG A 32 -27.06 8.08 -0.63
C ARG A 32 -26.14 7.85 0.56
N VAL A 33 -24.83 8.03 0.38
CA VAL A 33 -23.81 7.84 1.42
C VAL A 33 -23.77 9.09 2.29
N ASP A 34 -23.87 8.90 3.60
CA ASP A 34 -23.89 10.00 4.56
C ASP A 34 -22.46 10.42 4.92
N LEU A 35 -21.54 9.46 5.02
CA LEU A 35 -20.15 9.68 5.37
C LEU A 35 -19.21 8.82 4.50
N PHE A 36 -18.27 9.45 3.81
CA PHE A 36 -17.12 8.77 3.23
C PHE A 36 -15.94 8.80 4.19
N VAL A 37 -15.30 7.63 4.34
CA VAL A 37 -14.02 7.50 5.03
C VAL A 37 -12.92 7.20 4.02
N ALA A 38 -11.80 7.89 4.15
CA ALA A 38 -10.63 7.71 3.31
C ALA A 38 -9.37 7.63 4.15
N ASN A 39 -8.45 6.77 3.75
CA ASN A 39 -7.16 6.55 4.38
C ASN A 39 -6.00 7.29 3.69
N ALA A 40 -6.31 8.03 2.63
CA ALA A 40 -5.39 8.87 1.89
C ALA A 40 -6.03 10.24 1.66
N ARG A 41 -5.28 11.32 1.92
CA ARG A 41 -5.75 12.69 1.68
C ARG A 41 -6.12 12.94 0.20
N PRO A 42 -5.33 12.48 -0.79
CA PRO A 42 -5.73 12.63 -2.20
C PRO A 42 -7.08 11.98 -2.52
N ASN A 43 -7.38 10.81 -1.93
CA ASN A 43 -8.68 10.15 -2.11
C ASN A 43 -9.82 10.96 -1.49
N LEU A 44 -9.59 11.48 -0.28
CA LEU A 44 -10.54 12.31 0.46
C LEU A 44 -10.91 13.56 -0.36
N ASP A 45 -9.92 14.22 -0.95
CA ASP A 45 -10.12 15.46 -1.71
C ASP A 45 -10.84 15.20 -3.05
N LEU A 46 -10.53 14.09 -3.72
CA LEU A 46 -11.33 13.63 -4.86
C LEU A 46 -12.77 13.31 -4.45
N GLY A 47 -12.96 12.66 -3.29
CA GLY A 47 -14.28 12.36 -2.74
C GLY A 47 -15.11 13.61 -2.48
N ARG A 48 -14.51 14.65 -1.90
CA ARG A 48 -15.15 15.96 -1.67
C ARG A 48 -15.60 16.62 -2.98
N THR A 49 -14.82 16.45 -4.04
CA THR A 49 -15.14 16.99 -5.36
C THR A 49 -16.27 16.20 -6.04
N ILE A 50 -16.23 14.87 -5.97
CA ILE A 50 -17.15 13.97 -6.69
C ILE A 50 -18.49 13.78 -5.95
N ALA A 51 -18.45 13.75 -4.62
CA ALA A 51 -19.60 13.55 -3.74
C ALA A 51 -19.67 14.68 -2.68
N PRO A 52 -19.87 15.95 -3.10
CA PRO A 52 -19.79 17.11 -2.20
C PRO A 52 -20.92 17.18 -1.16
N ARG A 53 -22.00 16.39 -1.35
CA ARG A 53 -23.15 16.37 -0.43
C ARG A 53 -22.94 15.46 0.79
N SER A 54 -21.96 14.57 0.73
CA SER A 54 -21.64 13.63 1.80
C SER A 54 -20.60 14.25 2.74
N SER A 55 -20.59 13.83 4.00
CA SER A 55 -19.47 14.12 4.89
C SER A 55 -18.24 13.32 4.46
N HIS A 56 -17.04 13.85 4.72
CA HIS A 56 -15.77 13.21 4.38
C HIS A 56 -14.82 13.25 5.58
N ARG A 57 -14.31 12.09 6.00
CA ARG A 57 -13.37 11.96 7.12
C ARG A 57 -12.12 11.19 6.74
N TYR A 58 -10.98 11.73 7.14
CA TYR A 58 -9.71 11.01 7.10
C TYR A 58 -9.64 10.04 8.27
N VAL A 59 -9.31 8.79 7.99
CA VAL A 59 -9.07 7.75 9.00
C VAL A 59 -7.72 7.10 8.68
N PRO A 60 -6.68 7.30 9.51
CA PRO A 60 -5.36 6.72 9.25
C PRO A 60 -5.40 5.19 9.31
N PHE A 61 -4.45 4.55 8.64
CA PHE A 61 -4.24 3.12 8.79
C PHE A 61 -3.69 2.78 10.17
N GLY A 62 -4.11 1.63 10.69
CA GLY A 62 -3.44 0.96 11.80
C GLY A 62 -2.51 -0.14 11.30
N VAL A 63 -1.66 -0.63 12.20
CA VAL A 63 -0.79 -1.79 11.99
C VAL A 63 -1.01 -2.82 13.10
N SER A 64 -0.81 -4.10 12.78
CA SER A 64 -0.90 -5.16 13.76
C SER A 64 0.21 -5.04 14.81
N ARG A 65 -0.13 -5.31 16.08
CA ARG A 65 0.86 -5.37 17.17
C ARG A 65 1.90 -6.47 16.99
N ALA A 66 1.64 -7.46 16.14
CA ALA A 66 2.58 -8.52 15.82
C ALA A 66 3.92 -8.00 15.28
N PHE A 67 3.90 -6.85 14.57
CA PHE A 67 5.10 -6.21 14.04
C PHE A 67 5.89 -5.46 15.11
N GLY A 68 5.28 -5.14 16.26
CA GLY A 68 5.97 -4.46 17.39
C GLY A 68 6.75 -5.39 18.32
N VAL A 69 6.81 -6.69 18.02
CA VAL A 69 7.54 -7.66 18.84
C VAL A 69 8.96 -7.78 18.28
N HIS A 70 9.96 -7.41 19.08
CA HIS A 70 11.36 -7.58 18.70
C HIS A 70 11.66 -9.05 18.39
N ARG A 71 12.41 -9.26 17.32
CA ARG A 71 12.89 -10.57 16.88
C ARG A 71 14.36 -10.43 16.52
N ASP A 72 15.12 -11.48 16.81
CA ASP A 72 16.50 -11.56 16.35
C ASP A 72 16.50 -11.72 14.82
N PRO A 73 17.39 -11.01 14.11
CA PRO A 73 17.60 -11.23 12.68
C PRO A 73 17.93 -12.70 12.40
N GLY A 74 17.36 -13.26 11.33
CA GLY A 74 17.78 -14.57 10.83
C GLY A 74 19.19 -14.55 10.23
N GLU A 75 19.73 -15.70 9.82
CA GLU A 75 21.11 -15.80 9.30
C GLU A 75 21.34 -15.13 7.93
N SER A 76 20.27 -14.88 7.15
CA SER A 76 20.35 -14.25 5.83
C SER A 76 19.45 -13.03 5.78
N VAL A 77 20.08 -11.88 5.98
CA VAL A 77 19.43 -10.58 6.11
C VAL A 77 19.75 -9.74 4.88
N PRO A 78 18.73 -9.26 4.13
CA PRO A 78 18.98 -8.34 3.04
C PRO A 78 19.30 -6.94 3.59
N ASP A 79 20.21 -6.22 2.94
CA ASP A 79 20.42 -4.79 3.22
C ASP A 79 19.15 -3.99 2.89
N VAL A 80 18.49 -4.34 1.78
CA VAL A 80 17.26 -3.68 1.29
C VAL A 80 16.08 -4.65 1.22
N LEU A 81 14.97 -4.29 1.85
CA LEU A 81 13.71 -5.02 1.76
C LEU A 81 12.65 -4.21 0.99
N GLY A 82 12.16 -4.76 -0.12
CA GLY A 82 10.92 -4.33 -0.75
C GLY A 82 9.76 -5.22 -0.30
N VAL A 83 8.62 -4.66 0.10
CA VAL A 83 7.45 -5.46 0.51
C VAL A 83 6.19 -5.04 -0.24
N GLY A 84 5.38 -6.01 -0.66
CA GLY A 84 3.99 -5.78 -1.03
C GLY A 84 3.59 -6.37 -2.38
N ASN A 85 2.31 -6.22 -2.70
CA ASN A 85 1.67 -6.77 -3.90
C ASN A 85 0.80 -5.74 -4.63
N ASP A 86 0.90 -4.47 -4.21
CA ASP A 86 0.06 -3.41 -4.75
C ASP A 86 0.42 -3.16 -6.22
N ARG A 87 -0.60 -2.93 -7.07
CA ARG A 87 -0.41 -2.60 -8.49
C ARG A 87 0.33 -1.28 -8.70
N ALA A 88 0.35 -0.41 -7.69
CA ALA A 88 1.12 0.81 -7.71
C ALA A 88 2.59 0.60 -7.36
N ARG A 89 3.05 -0.63 -7.02
CA ARG A 89 4.47 -0.91 -6.81
C ARG A 89 5.28 -0.66 -8.08
N ASP A 90 6.35 0.10 -7.95
CA ASP A 90 7.27 0.38 -9.05
C ASP A 90 8.55 -0.43 -8.86
N TRP A 91 8.48 -1.71 -9.22
CA TRP A 91 9.62 -2.63 -9.11
C TRP A 91 10.75 -2.31 -10.09
N ARG A 92 10.44 -1.64 -11.20
CA ARG A 92 11.47 -1.17 -12.14
C ARG A 92 12.34 -0.10 -11.49
N THR A 93 11.73 0.89 -10.84
CA THR A 93 12.50 1.91 -10.10
C THR A 93 13.25 1.32 -8.92
N PHE A 94 12.67 0.33 -8.22
CA PHE A 94 13.37 -0.40 -7.16
C PHE A 94 14.63 -1.12 -7.69
N ALA A 95 14.50 -1.86 -8.80
CA ALA A 95 15.62 -2.56 -9.45
C ALA A 95 16.71 -1.59 -9.90
N GLY A 96 16.30 -0.53 -10.62
CA GLY A 96 17.24 0.45 -11.19
C GLY A 96 18.00 1.23 -10.12
N ALA A 97 17.44 1.39 -8.91
CA ALA A 97 18.16 2.00 -7.79
C ALA A 97 19.24 1.10 -7.19
N LEU A 98 19.17 -0.22 -7.42
CA LEU A 98 20.10 -1.22 -6.89
C LEU A 98 21.12 -1.70 -7.94
N GLU A 99 20.89 -1.38 -9.22
CA GLU A 99 21.76 -1.78 -10.33
C GLU A 99 23.21 -1.31 -10.11
N GLY A 100 24.15 -2.25 -10.13
CA GLY A 100 25.58 -1.97 -9.91
C GLY A 100 25.96 -1.65 -8.46
N SER A 101 25.02 -1.69 -7.52
CA SER A 101 25.30 -1.53 -6.09
C SER A 101 25.84 -2.83 -5.46
N ALA A 102 26.55 -2.70 -4.34
CA ALA A 102 26.97 -3.85 -3.53
C ALA A 102 25.89 -4.32 -2.53
N TRP A 103 24.71 -3.70 -2.54
CA TRP A 103 23.66 -3.96 -1.56
C TRP A 103 22.92 -5.24 -1.92
N SER A 104 22.76 -6.11 -0.94
CA SER A 104 21.86 -7.25 -1.05
C SER A 104 20.41 -6.77 -0.91
N ALA A 105 19.51 -7.31 -1.73
CA ALA A 105 18.12 -6.93 -1.69
C ALA A 105 17.20 -8.14 -1.77
N ARG A 106 16.01 -8.01 -1.18
CA ARG A 106 14.94 -9.01 -1.23
C ARG A 106 13.60 -8.34 -1.48
N VAL A 107 12.73 -8.98 -2.26
CA VAL A 107 11.33 -8.59 -2.40
C VAL A 107 10.42 -9.61 -1.71
N ALA A 108 9.72 -9.17 -0.67
CA ALA A 108 8.67 -9.93 0.02
C ALA A 108 7.30 -9.63 -0.61
N SER A 109 6.88 -10.50 -1.50
CA SER A 109 5.58 -10.46 -2.20
C SER A 109 4.88 -11.82 -2.09
N ARG A 110 3.60 -11.90 -2.45
CA ARG A 110 2.84 -13.16 -2.54
C ARG A 110 3.07 -13.87 -3.87
N PHE A 111 3.42 -13.12 -4.91
CA PHE A 111 3.71 -13.63 -6.24
C PHE A 111 5.17 -13.34 -6.58
N GLY A 112 5.77 -14.13 -7.47
CA GLY A 112 7.10 -13.81 -8.00
C GLY A 112 7.09 -12.43 -8.64
N VAL A 113 8.12 -11.64 -8.35
CA VAL A 113 8.39 -10.34 -8.94
C VAL A 113 9.76 -10.44 -9.58
N GLU A 114 9.79 -10.45 -10.91
CA GLU A 114 11.07 -10.44 -11.62
C GLU A 114 11.69 -9.04 -11.48
N VAL A 115 12.87 -9.01 -10.86
CA VAL A 115 13.67 -7.82 -10.61
C VAL A 115 15.10 -8.18 -10.97
N ASP A 116 15.62 -7.60 -12.04
CA ASP A 116 16.99 -7.86 -12.48
C ASP A 116 17.99 -7.49 -11.38
N GLY A 117 18.97 -8.36 -11.12
CA GLY A 117 20.05 -8.12 -10.15
C GLY A 117 19.68 -8.27 -8.67
N VAL A 118 18.44 -8.68 -8.34
CA VAL A 118 18.01 -8.88 -6.95
C VAL A 118 17.76 -10.37 -6.69
N ASP A 119 18.43 -10.92 -5.67
CA ASP A 119 18.25 -12.31 -5.27
C ASP A 119 16.87 -12.49 -4.64
N VAL A 120 15.95 -12.92 -5.49
CA VAL A 120 14.77 -13.69 -5.14
C VAL A 120 13.64 -12.89 -4.49
N SER A 121 12.67 -12.56 -5.34
CA SER A 121 11.25 -12.44 -4.98
C SER A 121 10.69 -13.80 -4.54
N ARG A 122 11.16 -14.35 -3.43
CA ARG A 122 10.54 -15.56 -2.89
C ARG A 122 9.16 -15.15 -2.38
N PRO A 123 8.09 -15.83 -2.83
CA PRO A 123 6.79 -15.66 -2.22
C PRO A 123 6.94 -15.78 -0.71
N THR A 124 6.72 -14.69 0.01
CA THR A 124 6.68 -14.70 1.46
C THR A 124 5.30 -15.23 1.84
N SER A 125 5.29 -16.45 2.34
CA SER A 125 4.08 -17.28 2.44
C SER A 125 3.46 -17.25 3.83
N SER A 126 4.23 -16.82 4.84
CA SER A 126 3.79 -16.74 6.23
C SER A 126 4.06 -15.38 6.86
N LEU A 127 3.33 -15.09 7.93
CA LEU A 127 3.57 -13.92 8.77
C LEU A 127 4.95 -13.97 9.44
N ASP A 128 5.41 -15.15 9.86
CA ASP A 128 6.71 -15.28 10.52
C ASP A 128 7.88 -15.02 9.57
N GLU A 129 7.79 -15.47 8.31
CA GLU A 129 8.79 -15.12 7.29
C GLU A 129 8.84 -13.61 7.04
N LEU A 130 7.68 -12.95 6.99
CA LEU A 130 7.60 -11.51 6.79
C LEU A 130 8.20 -10.74 7.98
N LEU A 131 7.87 -11.15 9.20
CA LEU A 131 8.41 -10.57 10.42
C LEU A 131 9.93 -10.75 10.52
N GLY A 132 10.45 -11.94 10.14
CA GLY A 132 11.90 -12.17 10.08
C GLY A 132 12.59 -11.31 9.02
N ALA A 133 11.95 -11.10 7.87
CA ALA A 133 12.47 -10.20 6.84
C ALA A 133 12.57 -8.75 7.33
N TYR A 134 11.54 -8.24 8.02
CA TYR A 134 11.58 -6.91 8.62
C TYR A 134 12.63 -6.80 9.72
N ALA A 135 12.76 -7.80 10.61
CA ALA A 135 13.71 -7.76 11.72
C ALA A 135 15.17 -7.73 11.26
N GLY A 136 15.47 -8.33 10.10
CA GLY A 136 16.78 -8.25 9.50
C GLY A 136 17.03 -6.96 8.73
N ALA A 137 16.07 -6.50 7.94
CA ALA A 137 16.32 -5.50 6.90
C ALA A 137 17.07 -4.25 7.39
N GLY A 138 18.14 -3.87 6.70
CA GLY A 138 18.85 -2.61 6.98
C GLY A 138 18.05 -1.38 6.59
N VAL A 139 17.28 -1.47 5.49
CA VAL A 139 16.31 -0.46 5.07
C VAL A 139 15.11 -1.10 4.37
N VAL A 140 13.92 -0.58 4.67
CA VAL A 140 12.70 -0.93 3.92
C VAL A 140 12.39 0.14 2.88
N VAL A 141 12.26 -0.27 1.61
CA VAL A 141 11.99 0.63 0.49
C VAL A 141 10.60 0.39 -0.09
N VAL A 142 9.86 1.48 -0.28
CA VAL A 142 8.53 1.47 -0.89
C VAL A 142 8.54 2.35 -2.13
N SER A 143 8.81 1.75 -3.29
CA SER A 143 8.70 2.41 -4.60
C SER A 143 7.28 2.35 -5.14
N LEU A 144 6.77 3.49 -5.62
CA LEU A 144 5.38 3.64 -6.03
C LEU A 144 5.24 4.49 -7.29
N PHE A 145 4.36 4.07 -8.19
CA PHE A 145 3.73 4.97 -9.14
C PHE A 145 2.77 5.93 -8.42
N ASP A 146 2.58 7.11 -9.00
CA ASP A 146 1.60 8.07 -8.51
C ASP A 146 0.20 7.43 -8.37
N ASN A 147 -0.42 7.65 -7.21
CA ASN A 147 -1.72 7.11 -6.91
C ASN A 147 -2.48 7.94 -5.87
N ALA A 148 -3.81 7.84 -5.91
CA ALA A 148 -4.70 8.58 -5.02
C ALA A 148 -5.23 7.73 -3.86
N HIS A 149 -4.52 6.67 -3.46
CA HIS A 149 -4.83 5.86 -2.28
C HIS A 149 -3.56 5.69 -1.45
N ALA A 150 -3.62 5.01 -0.32
CA ALA A 150 -2.45 4.84 0.53
C ALA A 150 -1.71 3.54 0.16
N SER A 151 -1.33 3.36 -1.10
CA SER A 151 -0.56 2.18 -1.51
C SER A 151 0.74 2.09 -0.71
N GLY A 152 1.05 0.89 -0.21
CA GLY A 152 2.25 0.65 0.58
C GLY A 152 2.32 1.27 1.96
N ILE A 153 1.30 2.01 2.41
CA ILE A 153 1.33 2.59 3.77
C ILE A 153 1.44 1.50 4.84
N THR A 154 0.80 0.35 4.63
CA THR A 154 0.88 -0.78 5.56
C THR A 154 2.32 -1.28 5.67
N THR A 155 3.06 -1.39 4.56
CA THR A 155 4.49 -1.73 4.58
C THR A 155 5.30 -0.74 5.41
N VAL A 156 5.06 0.56 5.24
CA VAL A 156 5.76 1.59 6.02
C VAL A 156 5.44 1.45 7.52
N LEU A 157 4.15 1.26 7.87
CA LEU A 157 3.75 1.10 9.27
C LEU A 157 4.28 -0.19 9.89
N GLU A 158 4.33 -1.28 9.12
CA GLU A 158 4.92 -2.57 9.52
C GLU A 158 6.42 -2.43 9.78
N ALA A 159 7.16 -1.76 8.88
CA ALA A 159 8.59 -1.48 9.04
C ALA A 159 8.87 -0.67 10.31
N VAL A 160 8.15 0.45 10.48
CA VAL A 160 8.28 1.31 11.66
C VAL A 160 7.94 0.56 12.95
N ALA A 161 6.90 -0.28 12.93
CA ALA A 161 6.55 -1.10 14.09
C ALA A 161 7.64 -2.13 14.42
N ALA A 162 8.28 -2.71 13.39
CA ALA A 162 9.37 -3.67 13.53
C ALA A 162 10.72 -3.03 13.92
N GLY A 163 10.82 -1.71 13.88
CA GLY A 163 12.06 -0.97 14.15
C GLY A 163 13.04 -0.98 12.99
N ALA A 164 12.55 -1.20 11.76
CA ALA A 164 13.31 -1.17 10.52
C ALA A 164 13.22 0.17 9.79
#